data_AF-A0A1G3CPC4-F1
#
_entry.id   AF-A0A1G3CPC4-F1
#
_cell.length_a   1.000
_cell.length_b   1.000
_cell.length_c   1.000
_cell.angle_alpha   90.00
_cell.angle_beta   90.00
_cell.angle_gamma   90.00
#
_symmetry.space_group_name_H-M   'P 1'
#
loop_
_entity.id
_entity.type
_entity.pdbx_description
1 polymer ?
#
loop_
_entity_poly.entity_id
_entity_poly.type
_entity_poly.pdbx_seq_one_letter_code
_entity_poly.pdbx_strand_id
1 'polypeptide(L)'
;MKKPNKLSIPNFKSEKEERIFWEKNDASDYFDLSKAKRVTMPNLKPTTASISLRLSQSFLEGIKLQANKIDVPYQSLMKIWLAEKLEEATK
;
A
#
# COMPACT_ATOMS: atom_id res chain seq x y z
N MET A 1 -29.71 -13.54 -2.31
CA MET A 1 -30.73 -13.12 -1.32
C MET A 1 -30.41 -11.68 -0.92
N LYS A 2 -31.32 -10.73 -1.20
CA LYS A 2 -31.13 -9.30 -0.87
C LYS A 2 -31.41 -9.10 0.63
N LYS A 3 -30.40 -8.71 1.41
CA LYS A 3 -30.62 -8.15 2.76
C LYS A 3 -30.72 -6.63 2.61
N PRO A 4 -31.87 -6.01 2.89
CA PRO A 4 -31.94 -4.55 3.01
C PRO A 4 -31.24 -4.16 4.32
N ASN A 5 -30.17 -3.38 4.23
CA ASN A 5 -29.41 -2.96 5.41
C ASN A 5 -30.27 -2.13 6.37
N LYS A 6 -30.14 -2.43 7.67
CA LYS A 6 -31.11 -2.07 8.70
C LYS A 6 -30.61 -0.96 9.65
N LEU A 7 -29.39 -0.44 9.47
CA LEU A 7 -28.76 0.46 10.43
C LEU A 7 -28.28 1.77 9.79
N SER A 8 -28.65 2.89 10.40
CA SER A 8 -28.18 4.23 10.03
C SER A 8 -26.75 4.42 10.53
N ILE A 9 -25.88 4.94 9.67
CA ILE A 9 -24.52 5.33 10.08
C ILE A 9 -24.65 6.52 11.06
N PRO A 10 -24.03 6.46 12.25
CA PRO A 10 -24.03 7.58 13.19
C PRO A 10 -23.26 8.81 12.66
N ASN A 11 -23.66 10.02 13.06
CA ASN A 11 -22.87 11.23 12.78
C ASN A 11 -21.71 11.33 13.79
N PHE A 12 -20.48 11.21 13.31
CA PHE A 12 -19.27 11.37 14.13
C PHE A 12 -18.77 12.81 14.12
N LYS A 13 -18.22 13.28 15.24
CA LYS A 13 -17.62 14.63 15.33
C LYS A 13 -16.14 14.65 14.97
N SER A 14 -15.48 13.49 14.98
CA SER A 14 -14.04 13.36 14.72
C SER A 14 -13.70 12.02 14.09
N GLU A 15 -12.67 11.99 13.23
CA GLU A 15 -12.15 10.77 12.59
C GLU A 15 -11.70 9.71 13.63
N LYS A 16 -11.22 10.15 14.79
CA LYS A 16 -10.83 9.21 15.87
C LYS A 16 -12.02 8.43 16.43
N GLU A 17 -13.17 9.08 16.59
CA GLU A 17 -14.40 8.44 17.09
C GLU A 17 -14.94 7.45 16.06
N GLU A 18 -14.90 7.83 14.78
CA GLU A 18 -15.29 6.98 13.67
C GLU A 18 -14.42 5.70 13.61
N ARG A 19 -13.11 5.83 13.74
CA ARG A 19 -12.19 4.67 13.75
C ARG A 19 -12.51 3.69 14.88
N ILE A 20 -12.70 4.20 16.10
CA ILE A 20 -13.02 3.37 17.27
C ILE A 20 -14.37 2.66 17.08
N PHE A 21 -15.33 3.33 16.42
CA PHE A 21 -16.62 2.74 16.11
C PHE A 21 -16.48 1.59 15.09
N TRP A 22 -15.77 1.81 13.98
CA TRP A 22 -15.56 0.77 12.95
C TRP A 22 -14.65 -0.37 13.39
N GLU A 23 -13.76 -0.14 14.36
CA GLU A 23 -12.96 -1.22 14.96
C GLU A 23 -13.82 -2.19 15.79
N LYS A 24 -14.95 -1.71 16.32
CA LYS A 24 -15.87 -2.49 17.16
C LYS A 24 -17.10 -3.02 16.43
N ASN A 25 -17.47 -2.43 15.29
CA ASN A 25 -18.70 -2.75 14.56
C ASN A 25 -18.38 -3.32 13.18
N ASP A 26 -19.12 -4.36 12.77
CA ASP A 26 -18.97 -4.93 11.43
C ASP A 26 -19.56 -4.00 10.35
N ALA A 27 -18.71 -3.56 9.43
CA ALA A 27 -19.09 -2.68 8.34
C ALA A 27 -20.12 -3.30 7.36
N SER A 28 -20.19 -4.63 7.28
CA SER A 28 -21.11 -5.33 6.38
C SER A 28 -22.59 -5.16 6.76
N ASP A 29 -22.88 -4.82 8.02
CA ASP A 29 -24.24 -4.55 8.51
C ASP A 29 -24.74 -3.13 8.17
N TYR A 30 -23.81 -2.21 7.89
CA TYR A 30 -24.10 -0.80 7.58
C TYR A 30 -24.01 -0.53 6.07
N PHE A 31 -23.06 -1.12 5.35
CA PHE A 31 -22.81 -0.86 3.92
C PHE A 31 -23.50 -1.86 2.98
N ASP A 32 -24.26 -1.38 2.01
CA ASP A 32 -24.90 -2.24 1.00
C ASP A 32 -23.86 -2.65 -0.04
N LEU A 33 -23.20 -3.78 0.23
CA LEU A 33 -22.19 -4.37 -0.64
C LEU A 33 -22.73 -4.69 -2.05
N SER A 34 -24.05 -4.79 -2.24
CA SER A 34 -24.67 -4.98 -3.56
C SER A 34 -24.53 -3.74 -4.45
N LYS A 35 -24.34 -2.56 -3.85
CA LYS A 35 -24.10 -1.29 -4.56
C LYS A 35 -22.62 -0.96 -4.70
N ALA A 36 -21.74 -1.79 -4.15
CA ALA A 36 -20.30 -1.58 -4.25
C ALA A 36 -19.86 -1.64 -5.72
N LYS A 37 -19.14 -0.61 -6.16
CA LYS A 37 -18.57 -0.55 -7.50
C LYS A 37 -17.08 -0.78 -7.40
N ARG A 38 -16.55 -1.62 -8.30
CA ARG A 38 -15.10 -1.68 -8.52
C ARG A 38 -14.67 -0.34 -9.06
N VAL A 39 -13.89 0.36 -8.26
CA VAL A 39 -13.28 1.64 -8.59
C VAL A 39 -11.82 1.38 -8.88
N THR A 40 -11.35 1.83 -10.03
CA THR A 40 -9.92 1.95 -10.31
C THR A 40 -9.51 3.33 -9.83
N MET A 41 -8.46 3.42 -9.02
CA MET A 41 -7.86 4.69 -8.64
C MET A 41 -6.58 4.88 -9.46
N PRO A 42 -6.68 5.30 -10.73
CA PRO A 42 -5.52 5.42 -11.62
C PRO A 42 -4.49 6.46 -11.12
N ASN A 43 -4.92 7.40 -10.27
CA ASN A 43 -4.09 8.49 -9.77
C ASN A 43 -3.59 8.29 -8.33
N LEU A 44 -3.88 7.15 -7.70
CA LEU A 44 -3.41 6.88 -6.34
C LEU A 44 -1.91 6.58 -6.40
N LYS A 45 -1.09 7.58 -6.11
CA LYS A 45 0.35 7.40 -5.99
C LYS A 45 0.65 6.73 -4.65
N PRO A 46 1.46 5.66 -4.62
CA PRO A 46 1.97 5.13 -3.36
C PRO A 46 2.68 6.24 -2.60
N THR A 47 2.45 6.36 -1.29
CA THR A 47 3.16 7.33 -0.46
C THR A 47 4.65 6.99 -0.47
N THR A 48 5.48 7.89 -1.01
CA THR A 48 6.94 7.71 -1.05
C THR A 48 7.60 8.40 0.14
N ALA A 49 8.42 7.66 0.88
CA ALA A 49 9.29 8.23 1.91
C ALA A 49 10.74 8.29 1.40
N SER A 50 11.42 9.42 1.59
CA SER A 50 12.84 9.54 1.29
C SER A 50 13.65 8.93 2.43
N ILE A 51 14.58 8.02 2.09
CA ILE A 51 15.50 7.42 3.06
C ILE A 51 16.95 7.75 2.68
N SER A 52 17.78 8.01 3.68
CA SER A 52 19.22 8.17 3.52
C SER A 52 19.93 6.93 4.03
N LEU A 53 20.51 6.14 3.12
CA LEU A 53 21.21 4.89 3.44
C LEU A 53 22.71 5.04 3.18
N ARG A 54 23.54 4.59 4.12
CA ARG A 54 25.00 4.48 3.91
C ARG A 54 25.36 3.09 3.42
N LEU A 55 26.14 3.04 2.35
CA LEU A 55 26.65 1.82 1.71
C LEU A 55 28.17 1.96 1.56
N SER A 56 28.88 0.83 1.52
CA SER A 56 30.30 0.85 1.16
C SER A 56 30.48 1.20 -0.33
N GLN A 57 31.61 1.81 -0.67
CA GLN A 57 31.89 2.24 -2.04
C GLN A 57 31.95 1.05 -3.01
N SER A 58 32.58 -0.06 -2.61
CA SER A 58 32.68 -1.27 -3.43
C SER A 58 31.31 -1.88 -3.75
N PHE A 59 30.39 -1.85 -2.77
CA PHE A 59 29.04 -2.36 -2.97
C PHE A 59 28.24 -1.49 -3.95
N LEU A 60 28.32 -0.17 -3.82
CA LEU A 60 27.66 0.76 -4.73
C LEU A 60 28.16 0.59 -6.18
N GLU A 61 29.48 0.45 -6.37
CA GLU A 61 30.08 0.20 -7.68
C GLU A 61 29.62 -1.14 -8.27
N GLY A 62 29.50 -2.18 -7.45
CA GLY A 62 28.93 -3.47 -7.86
C GLY A 62 27.50 -3.35 -8.38
N ILE A 63 26.64 -2.59 -7.69
CA ILE A 63 25.25 -2.35 -8.13
C ILE A 63 25.24 -1.57 -9.44
N LYS A 64 26.05 -0.51 -9.58
CA LYS A 64 26.13 0.27 -10.81
C LYS A 64 26.56 -0.58 -12.00
N LEU A 65 27.53 -1.46 -11.81
CA LEU A 65 27.99 -2.37 -12.86
C LEU A 65 26.87 -3.29 -13.33
N GLN A 66 26.13 -3.89 -12.39
CA GLN A 66 25.00 -4.77 -12.74
C GLN A 66 23.87 -4.00 -13.42
N ALA A 67 23.56 -2.79 -12.94
CA ALA A 67 22.54 -1.93 -13.52
C ALA A 67 22.85 -1.56 -14.98
N ASN A 68 24.11 -1.25 -15.29
CA ASN A 68 24.55 -1.00 -16.66
C ASN A 68 24.41 -2.25 -17.56
N LYS A 69 24.67 -3.45 -17.05
CA LYS A 69 24.56 -4.69 -17.87
C LYS A 69 23.14 -4.97 -18.34
N ILE A 70 22.14 -4.58 -17.56
CA ILE A 70 20.72 -4.77 -17.87
C ILE A 70 20.07 -3.48 -18.39
N ASP A 71 20.87 -2.45 -18.67
CA ASP A 71 20.45 -1.14 -19.17
C ASP A 71 19.38 -0.43 -18.32
N VAL A 72 19.55 -0.45 -16.99
CA VAL A 72 18.67 0.27 -16.06
C VAL A 72 19.45 1.19 -15.12
N PRO A 73 18.83 2.26 -14.58
CA PRO A 73 19.43 3.06 -13.51
C PRO A 73 19.65 2.23 -12.24
N TYR A 74 20.80 2.41 -11.57
CA TYR A 74 21.14 1.66 -10.35
C TYR A 74 20.11 1.81 -9.22
N GLN A 75 19.46 2.97 -9.12
CA GLN A 75 18.38 3.21 -8.15
C GLN A 75 17.11 2.41 -8.48
N SER A 76 16.81 2.22 -9.77
CA SER A 76 15.69 1.38 -10.21
C SER A 76 15.98 -0.08 -9.94
N LEU A 77 17.20 -0.55 -10.24
CA LEU A 77 17.62 -1.91 -9.90
C LEU A 77 17.54 -2.17 -8.40
N MET A 78 18.01 -1.23 -7.58
CA MET A 78 17.95 -1.35 -6.13
C MET A 78 16.51 -1.50 -5.62
N LYS A 79 15.56 -0.75 -6.19
CA LYS A 79 14.13 -0.87 -5.83
C LYS A 79 13.57 -2.25 -6.20
N ILE A 80 13.92 -2.78 -7.37
CA ILE A 80 13.44 -4.09 -7.83
C ILE A 80 13.95 -5.19 -6.88
N TRP A 81 15.26 -5.22 -6.61
CA TRP A 81 15.84 -6.23 -5.71
C TRP A 81 15.30 -6.15 -4.28
N LEU A 82 15.08 -4.94 -3.75
CA LEU A 82 14.48 -4.78 -2.43
C LEU A 82 13.04 -5.30 -2.40
N ALA A 83 12.26 -5.05 -3.45
CA ALA A 83 10.90 -5.57 -3.57
C ALA A 83 10.89 -7.10 -3.64
N GLU A 84 11.74 -7.69 -4.48
CA GLU A 84 11.89 -9.16 -4.60
C GLU A 84 12.24 -9.80 -3.25
N LYS A 85 13.21 -9.21 -2.51
CA LYS A 85 13.62 -9.73 -1.20
C LYS A 85 12.54 -9.57 -0.12
N LEU A 86 11.70 -8.54 -0.20
CA LEU A 86 10.55 -8.38 0.69
C LEU A 86 9.46 -9.41 0.40
N GLU A 87 9.19 -9.70 -0.88
CA GLU A 87 8.23 -10.72 -1.26
C GLU A 87 8.69 -12.13 -0.85
N GLU A 88 9.98 -12.43 -1.02
CA GLU A 88 10.57 -13.69 -0.54
C GLU A 88 10.46 -13.85 0.97
N ALA A 89 10.65 -12.77 1.75
CA ALA A 89 10.62 -12.82 3.21
C ALA A 89 9.19 -12.87 3.80
N THR A 90 8.18 -12.48 3.02
CA THR A 90 6.77 -12.46 3.44
C THR A 90 6.02 -13.74 3.03
N LYS A 91 6.66 -14.58 2.21
CA LYS A 91 6.21 -15.94 1.89
C LYS A 91 6.57 -16.92 3.00
#